data_AF-A0A497KKL1-F1
#
_entry.id   AF-A0A497KKL1-F1
#
_cell.length_a   1.000
_cell.length_b   1.000
_cell.length_c   1.000
_cell.angle_alpha   90.00
_cell.angle_beta   90.00
_cell.angle_gamma   90.00
#
_symmetry.space_group_name_H-M   'P 1'
#
loop_
_entity.id
_entity.type
_entity.pdbx_description
1 polymer ?
#
loop_
_entity_poly.entity_id
_entity_poly.type
_entity_poly.pdbx_seq_one_letter_code
_entity_poly.pdbx_strand_id
1 'polypeptide(L)'
;TDFLIETAMQACKGNLSEEMLDDILAMGERTSARIFSAGLKARGQKSLYLDPAGSNWPILTDDKFNDAKPILPVCEEMIRRNVEPLLENGLVVVFPGFIGKTRNGRITTIGRGGSDITALILARALHADQVILVTDVEGIMTADPKIIKNPKKLDEITIDTLIGLADSGTKFIHKKALRYKSPHIDIKVISNSSGDLDSEGTIIRGSFPSMIIVDSHPKPAFTVTIVGEKASESFETLTRVLEEIKKAELPLLGMSINHNSLILYLPMNEPDGLLEALHSIVLVDERAVALAVRKNLAFIRVRGVGLEETPGVISRITNALNSAGINIYGIFTITSSVELFVDLENREKAIRLIKEALETNNKNDNER
;
A
#
# COMPACT_ATOMS: atom_id res chain seq x y z
N THR A 1 8.25 -23.06 4.29
CA THR A 1 8.70 -22.15 5.37
C THR A 1 8.12 -22.57 6.72
N ASP A 2 6.80 -22.73 6.85
CA ASP A 2 6.14 -23.12 8.12
C ASP A 2 6.74 -24.37 8.77
N PHE A 3 6.99 -25.42 7.99
CA PHE A 3 7.66 -26.64 8.47
C PHE A 3 9.05 -26.36 9.11
N LEU A 4 9.84 -25.44 8.52
CA LEU A 4 11.16 -25.08 9.05
C LEU A 4 11.03 -24.28 10.35
N ILE A 5 10.07 -23.36 10.44
CA ILE A 5 9.76 -22.60 11.65
C ILE A 5 9.38 -23.57 12.79
N GLU A 6 8.39 -24.44 12.54
CA GLU A 6 7.88 -25.37 13.54
C GLU A 6 8.98 -26.30 14.05
N THR A 7 9.76 -26.89 13.13
CA THR A 7 10.88 -27.77 13.47
C THR A 7 11.93 -27.06 14.30
N ALA A 8 12.31 -25.83 13.91
CA ALA A 8 13.34 -25.06 14.61
C ALA A 8 12.87 -24.64 16.01
N MET A 9 11.63 -24.16 16.14
CA MET A 9 11.04 -23.78 17.41
C MET A 9 10.94 -24.98 18.36
N GLN A 10 10.54 -26.15 17.86
CA GLN A 10 10.47 -27.38 18.63
C GLN A 10 11.86 -27.83 19.10
N ALA A 11 12.86 -27.84 18.21
CA ALA A 11 14.22 -28.25 18.54
C ALA A 11 14.89 -27.32 19.55
N CYS A 12 14.65 -26.01 19.45
CA CYS A 12 15.24 -25.00 20.32
C CYS A 12 14.40 -24.68 21.57
N LYS A 13 13.27 -25.37 21.79
CA LYS A 13 12.34 -25.12 22.91
C LYS A 13 11.92 -23.65 23.00
N GLY A 14 11.70 -23.01 21.85
CA GLY A 14 11.35 -21.59 21.75
C GLY A 14 12.51 -20.59 21.97
N ASN A 15 13.71 -21.05 22.32
CA ASN A 15 14.89 -20.20 22.53
C ASN A 15 15.77 -20.15 21.27
N LEU A 16 15.21 -19.66 20.17
CA LEU A 16 15.92 -19.46 18.91
C LEU A 16 16.14 -17.96 18.67
N SER A 17 17.38 -17.55 18.38
CA SER A 17 17.63 -16.16 18.01
C SER A 17 17.08 -15.84 16.63
N GLU A 18 16.72 -14.59 16.39
CA GLU A 18 16.20 -14.14 15.10
C GLU A 18 17.20 -14.37 13.96
N GLU A 19 18.50 -14.17 14.21
CA GLU A 19 19.58 -14.46 13.25
C GLU A 19 19.61 -15.95 12.84
N MET A 20 19.50 -16.86 13.81
CA MET A 20 19.49 -18.30 13.51
C MET A 20 18.21 -18.72 12.79
N LEU A 21 17.09 -18.09 13.12
CA LEU A 21 15.83 -18.31 12.41
C LEU A 21 15.96 -17.90 10.94
N ASP A 22 16.50 -16.72 10.65
CA ASP A 22 16.70 -16.24 9.28
C ASP A 22 17.56 -17.21 8.45
N ASP A 23 18.66 -17.71 9.00
CA ASP A 23 19.52 -18.70 8.32
C ASP A 23 18.75 -20.00 8.00
N ILE A 24 17.95 -20.49 8.95
CA ILE A 24 17.12 -21.69 8.77
C ILE A 24 16.04 -21.44 7.70
N LEU A 25 15.32 -20.31 7.75
CA LEU A 25 14.25 -20.01 6.80
C LEU A 25 14.77 -19.85 5.37
N ALA A 26 15.97 -19.28 5.21
CA ALA A 26 16.61 -19.15 3.91
C ALA A 26 16.84 -20.51 3.21
N MET A 27 16.92 -21.62 3.95
CA MET A 27 17.11 -22.95 3.36
C MET A 27 15.99 -23.35 2.39
N GLY A 28 14.75 -22.89 2.62
CA GLY A 28 13.61 -23.18 1.76
C GLY A 28 13.77 -22.64 0.34
N GLU A 29 14.00 -21.34 0.23
CA GLU A 29 14.17 -20.66 -1.07
C GLU A 29 15.47 -21.07 -1.77
N ARG A 30 16.55 -21.28 -1.02
CA ARG A 30 17.82 -21.82 -1.56
C ARG A 30 17.64 -23.20 -2.19
N THR A 31 16.88 -24.08 -1.53
CA THR A 31 16.57 -25.42 -2.06
C THR A 31 15.71 -25.33 -3.32
N SER A 32 14.68 -24.49 -3.29
CA SER A 32 13.77 -24.27 -4.43
C SER A 32 14.51 -23.73 -5.66
N ALA A 33 15.37 -22.72 -5.50
CA ALA A 33 16.17 -22.16 -6.59
C ALA A 33 17.12 -23.19 -7.22
N ARG A 34 17.75 -24.04 -6.41
CA ARG A 34 18.65 -25.11 -6.89
C ARG A 34 17.89 -26.16 -7.71
N ILE A 35 16.74 -26.63 -7.19
CA ILE A 35 15.90 -27.61 -7.89
C ILE A 35 15.38 -27.01 -9.21
N PHE A 36 14.91 -25.77 -9.18
CA PHE A 36 14.40 -25.09 -10.37
C PHE A 36 15.46 -24.91 -11.45
N SER A 37 16.66 -24.43 -11.07
CA SER A 37 17.79 -24.31 -11.99
C SER A 37 18.21 -25.68 -12.57
N ALA A 38 18.25 -26.73 -11.76
CA ALA A 38 18.54 -28.08 -12.23
C ALA A 38 17.48 -28.58 -13.23
N GLY A 39 16.20 -28.32 -12.97
CA GLY A 39 15.10 -28.65 -13.86
C GLY A 39 15.15 -27.91 -15.21
N LEU A 40 15.59 -26.65 -15.22
CA LEU A 40 15.87 -25.88 -16.44
C LEU A 40 17.02 -26.49 -17.24
N LYS A 41 18.14 -26.82 -16.58
CA LYS A 41 19.30 -27.45 -17.22
C LYS A 41 18.97 -28.79 -17.84
N ALA A 42 18.19 -29.62 -17.14
CA ALA A 42 17.73 -30.91 -17.65
C ALA A 42 16.87 -30.79 -18.92
N ARG A 43 16.27 -29.60 -19.16
CA ARG A 43 15.51 -29.27 -20.38
C ARG A 43 16.32 -28.51 -21.42
N GLY A 44 17.65 -28.50 -21.30
CA GLY A 44 18.57 -27.87 -22.26
C GLY A 44 18.71 -26.35 -22.12
N GLN A 45 18.12 -25.73 -21.09
CA GLN A 45 18.26 -24.29 -20.85
C GLN A 45 19.56 -23.97 -20.12
N LYS A 46 20.26 -22.92 -20.56
CA LYS A 46 21.41 -22.39 -19.84
C LYS A 46 20.92 -21.62 -18.63
N SER A 47 21.03 -22.20 -17.44
CA SER A 47 20.61 -21.54 -16.20
C SER A 47 21.71 -21.47 -15.15
N LEU A 48 21.64 -20.47 -14.28
CA LEU A 48 22.51 -20.32 -13.12
C LEU A 48 21.65 -19.87 -11.94
N TYR A 49 21.71 -20.57 -10.81
CA TYR A 49 21.13 -20.05 -9.58
C TYR A 49 22.17 -19.22 -8.81
N LEU A 50 21.71 -18.20 -8.09
CA LEU A 50 22.52 -17.46 -7.12
C LEU A 50 22.30 -18.01 -5.71
N ASP A 51 23.35 -17.96 -4.88
CA ASP A 51 23.29 -18.40 -3.49
C ASP A 51 23.80 -17.29 -2.57
N PRO A 52 23.13 -17.03 -1.44
CA PRO A 52 23.61 -16.03 -0.47
C PRO A 52 24.97 -16.39 0.13
N ALA A 53 25.41 -17.64 0.09
CA ALA A 53 26.79 -17.99 0.47
C ALA A 53 27.84 -17.51 -0.55
N GLY A 54 27.43 -17.19 -1.79
CA GLY A 54 28.31 -16.70 -2.84
C GLY A 54 28.75 -15.25 -2.63
N SER A 55 29.94 -14.91 -3.14
CA SER A 55 30.47 -13.54 -3.12
C SER A 55 29.73 -12.58 -4.07
N ASN A 56 28.98 -13.12 -5.01
CA ASN A 56 28.20 -12.37 -6.00
C ASN A 56 26.76 -12.06 -5.54
N TRP A 57 26.37 -12.41 -4.33
CA TRP A 57 25.03 -12.14 -3.79
C TRP A 57 24.73 -10.63 -3.75
N PRO A 58 23.68 -10.13 -4.44
CA PRO A 58 23.49 -8.70 -4.63
C PRO A 58 22.45 -8.05 -3.69
N ILE A 59 21.77 -8.78 -2.82
CA ILE A 59 20.73 -8.22 -1.93
C ILE A 59 21.32 -7.97 -0.54
N LEU A 60 21.73 -6.73 -0.27
CA LEU A 60 22.16 -6.29 1.05
C LEU A 60 21.01 -5.62 1.82
N THR A 61 20.94 -5.88 3.13
CA THR A 61 19.90 -5.37 4.04
C THR A 61 20.51 -4.74 5.29
N ASP A 62 19.66 -4.08 6.08
CA ASP A 62 19.92 -3.83 7.51
C ASP A 62 20.01 -5.15 8.31
N ASP A 63 20.28 -5.06 9.62
CA ASP A 63 20.41 -6.20 10.53
C ASP A 63 19.16 -6.43 11.40
N LYS A 64 18.00 -5.93 10.94
CA LYS A 64 16.72 -6.24 11.55
C LYS A 64 16.21 -7.59 11.06
N PHE A 65 16.75 -8.67 11.63
CA PHE A 65 16.39 -10.05 11.30
C PHE A 65 14.87 -10.29 11.32
N ASN A 66 14.40 -11.27 10.54
CA ASN A 66 12.99 -11.61 10.27
C ASN A 66 12.16 -10.55 9.52
N ASP A 67 12.64 -9.31 9.37
CA ASP A 67 11.92 -8.20 8.72
C ASP A 67 12.88 -7.18 8.08
N ALA A 68 14.01 -7.66 7.55
CA ALA A 68 15.11 -6.80 7.13
C ALA A 68 14.72 -5.91 5.94
N LYS A 69 15.24 -4.67 5.91
CA LYS A 69 15.02 -3.72 4.81
C LYS A 69 16.20 -3.75 3.83
N PRO A 70 15.96 -3.98 2.53
CA PRO A 70 17.00 -3.87 1.50
C PRO A 70 17.58 -2.44 1.38
N ILE A 71 18.90 -2.34 1.25
CA ILE A 71 19.62 -1.09 1.04
C ILE A 71 19.65 -0.79 -0.47
N LEU A 72 18.58 -0.16 -0.98
CA LEU A 72 18.30 -0.07 -2.42
C LEU A 72 19.46 0.42 -3.29
N PRO A 73 20.14 1.54 -3.00
CA PRO A 73 21.23 2.02 -3.85
C PRO A 73 22.35 0.98 -4.01
N VAL A 74 22.65 0.25 -2.94
CA VAL A 74 23.70 -0.78 -2.93
C VAL A 74 23.23 -2.03 -3.66
N CYS A 75 21.99 -2.46 -3.42
CA CYS A 75 21.40 -3.58 -4.15
C CYS A 75 21.39 -3.33 -5.66
N GLU A 76 20.95 -2.15 -6.11
CA GLU A 76 20.89 -1.80 -7.53
C GLU A 76 22.26 -1.81 -8.20
N GLU A 77 23.29 -1.29 -7.52
CA GLU A 77 24.67 -1.35 -8.02
C GLU A 77 25.17 -2.79 -8.12
N MET A 78 24.96 -3.60 -7.08
CA MET A 78 25.41 -4.99 -7.06
C MET A 78 24.66 -5.86 -8.07
N ILE A 79 23.36 -5.62 -8.31
CA ILE A 79 22.57 -6.33 -9.32
C ILE A 79 23.12 -6.01 -10.71
N ARG A 80 23.33 -4.74 -11.05
CA ARG A 80 23.94 -4.36 -12.33
C ARG A 80 25.33 -4.94 -12.50
N ARG A 81 26.15 -4.96 -11.45
CA ARG A 81 27.51 -5.54 -11.54
C ARG A 81 27.52 -7.06 -11.65
N ASN A 82 26.67 -7.76 -10.91
CA ASN A 82 26.80 -9.20 -10.69
C ASN A 82 25.77 -10.04 -11.48
N VAL A 83 24.63 -9.46 -11.84
CA VAL A 83 23.49 -10.16 -12.47
C VAL A 83 23.35 -9.78 -13.94
N GLU A 84 23.42 -8.50 -14.27
CA GLU A 84 23.27 -8.01 -15.66
C GLU A 84 24.23 -8.71 -16.65
N PRO A 85 25.54 -8.89 -16.35
CA PRO A 85 26.44 -9.60 -17.27
C PRO A 85 26.07 -11.07 -17.46
N LEU A 86 25.41 -11.71 -16.49
CA LEU A 86 24.94 -13.09 -16.63
C LEU A 86 23.79 -13.16 -17.65
N LEU A 87 22.89 -12.18 -17.60
CA LEU A 87 21.76 -12.08 -18.53
C LEU A 87 22.24 -11.75 -19.95
N GLU A 88 23.20 -10.83 -20.11
CA GLU A 88 23.82 -10.49 -21.40
C GLU A 88 24.50 -11.71 -22.06
N ASN A 89 25.01 -12.64 -21.24
CA ASN A 89 25.57 -13.92 -21.70
C ASN A 89 24.50 -14.99 -22.05
N GLY A 90 23.22 -14.62 -22.03
CA GLY A 90 22.10 -15.50 -22.36
C GLY A 90 21.80 -16.57 -21.30
N LEU A 91 22.12 -16.31 -20.03
CA LEU A 91 21.76 -17.19 -18.91
C LEU A 91 20.37 -16.85 -18.35
N VAL A 92 19.60 -17.88 -18.05
CA VAL A 92 18.44 -17.77 -17.15
C VAL A 92 18.94 -17.77 -15.71
N VAL A 93 18.89 -16.61 -15.05
CA VAL A 93 19.33 -16.48 -13.66
C VAL A 93 18.18 -16.81 -12.71
N VAL A 94 18.37 -17.81 -11.85
CA VAL A 94 17.39 -18.25 -10.85
C VAL A 94 17.77 -17.65 -9.50
N PHE A 95 16.90 -16.81 -8.96
CA PHE A 95 17.17 -16.08 -7.74
C PHE A 95 16.31 -16.64 -6.58
N PRO A 96 16.90 -17.06 -5.44
CA PRO A 96 16.09 -17.40 -4.28
C PRO A 96 15.55 -16.10 -3.66
N GLY A 97 14.24 -15.92 -3.71
CA GLY A 97 13.56 -14.74 -3.17
C GLY A 97 13.66 -14.65 -1.66
N PHE A 98 13.10 -13.59 -1.06
CA PHE A 98 12.91 -13.44 0.39
C PHE A 98 14.19 -13.29 1.25
N ILE A 99 15.36 -13.62 0.71
CA ILE A 99 16.64 -13.63 1.41
C ILE A 99 17.42 -12.32 1.15
N GLY A 100 18.14 -11.86 2.17
CA GLY A 100 19.13 -10.80 2.10
C GLY A 100 20.42 -11.16 2.84
N LYS A 101 21.36 -10.21 2.89
CA LYS A 101 22.56 -10.28 3.74
C LYS A 101 22.86 -8.95 4.40
N THR A 102 23.29 -9.00 5.66
CA THR A 102 23.94 -7.84 6.29
C THR A 102 25.29 -7.54 5.62
N ARG A 103 25.83 -6.33 5.85
CA ARG A 103 27.19 -5.96 5.41
C ARG A 103 28.29 -6.89 5.93
N ASN A 104 28.07 -7.52 7.09
CA ASN A 104 28.99 -8.46 7.71
C ASN A 104 28.79 -9.91 7.20
N GLY A 105 27.91 -10.12 6.22
CA GLY A 105 27.73 -11.41 5.56
C GLY A 105 26.71 -12.35 6.21
N ARG A 106 26.06 -11.94 7.31
CA ARG A 106 24.99 -12.71 7.96
C ARG A 106 23.74 -12.76 7.10
N ILE A 107 23.09 -13.91 7.01
CA ILE A 107 21.83 -14.12 6.28
C ILE A 107 20.72 -13.36 7.01
N THR A 108 19.87 -12.68 6.24
CA THR A 108 18.65 -12.04 6.73
C THR A 108 17.45 -12.49 5.90
N THR A 109 16.25 -12.34 6.44
CA THR A 109 15.02 -12.46 5.68
C THR A 109 14.25 -11.16 5.65
N ILE A 110 13.64 -10.87 4.50
CA ILE A 110 12.92 -9.60 4.23
C ILE A 110 11.52 -9.62 4.88
N GLY A 111 11.06 -10.77 5.38
CA GLY A 111 9.74 -10.94 5.95
C GLY A 111 8.64 -11.15 4.90
N ARG A 112 7.38 -10.85 5.25
CA ARG A 112 6.23 -11.10 4.37
C ARG A 112 6.32 -10.33 3.06
N GLY A 113 6.02 -11.02 1.96
CA GLY A 113 6.19 -10.48 0.60
C GLY A 113 7.65 -10.39 0.14
N GLY A 114 8.59 -11.05 0.85
CA GLY A 114 10.01 -10.96 0.55
C GLY A 114 10.37 -11.36 -0.88
N SER A 115 9.73 -12.40 -1.44
CA SER A 115 9.98 -12.82 -2.83
C SER A 115 9.51 -11.78 -3.85
N ASP A 116 8.34 -11.17 -3.63
CA ASP A 116 7.83 -10.06 -4.45
C ASP A 116 8.77 -8.85 -4.38
N ILE A 117 9.27 -8.54 -3.16
CA ILE A 117 10.25 -7.46 -2.94
C ILE A 117 11.53 -7.75 -3.73
N THR A 118 12.08 -8.97 -3.64
CA THR A 118 13.27 -9.37 -4.38
C THR A 118 13.06 -9.20 -5.90
N ALA A 119 11.93 -9.65 -6.43
CA ALA A 119 11.60 -9.52 -7.85
C ALA A 119 11.53 -8.05 -8.30
N LEU A 120 10.88 -7.18 -7.51
CA LEU A 120 10.75 -5.76 -7.84
C LEU A 120 12.08 -5.00 -7.76
N ILE A 121 12.95 -5.34 -6.80
CA ILE A 121 14.30 -4.76 -6.70
C ILE A 121 15.14 -5.17 -7.92
N LEU A 122 15.10 -6.45 -8.30
CA LEU A 122 15.78 -6.95 -9.51
C LEU A 122 15.28 -6.22 -10.77
N ALA A 123 13.97 -6.15 -10.95
CA ALA A 123 13.36 -5.48 -12.10
C ALA A 123 13.74 -4.00 -12.16
N ARG A 124 13.72 -3.31 -11.03
CA ARG A 124 14.11 -1.89 -10.93
C ARG A 124 15.58 -1.69 -11.29
N ALA A 125 16.47 -2.53 -10.79
CA ALA A 125 17.91 -2.42 -11.05
C ALA A 125 18.29 -2.77 -12.50
N LEU A 126 17.55 -3.70 -13.11
CA LEU A 126 17.77 -4.18 -14.48
C LEU A 126 16.95 -3.43 -15.53
N HIS A 127 16.19 -2.40 -15.13
CA HIS A 127 15.27 -1.66 -16.00
C HIS A 127 14.32 -2.58 -16.79
N ALA A 128 13.82 -3.64 -16.15
CA ALA A 128 12.92 -4.59 -16.78
C ALA A 128 11.59 -3.94 -17.17
N ASP A 129 11.02 -4.31 -18.32
CA ASP A 129 9.73 -3.78 -18.77
C ASP A 129 8.56 -4.27 -17.90
N GLN A 130 8.64 -5.51 -17.41
CA GLN A 130 7.57 -6.17 -16.68
C GLN A 130 8.09 -7.18 -15.65
N VAL A 131 7.36 -7.31 -14.54
CA VAL A 131 7.47 -8.43 -13.59
C VAL A 131 6.25 -9.32 -13.72
N ILE A 132 6.45 -10.62 -13.96
CA ILE A 132 5.36 -11.60 -14.02
C ILE A 132 5.32 -12.38 -12.71
N LEU A 133 4.20 -12.25 -11.98
CA LEU A 133 3.92 -13.04 -10.78
C LEU A 133 3.03 -14.22 -11.16
N VAL A 134 3.60 -15.41 -11.01
CA VAL A 134 2.94 -16.68 -11.31
C VAL A 134 2.39 -17.26 -10.02
N THR A 135 1.05 -17.30 -9.89
CA THR A 135 0.31 -17.63 -8.66
C THR A 135 -0.74 -18.72 -8.93
N ASP A 136 -1.39 -19.24 -7.89
CA ASP A 136 -2.52 -20.16 -7.96
C ASP A 136 -3.87 -19.50 -8.34
N VAL A 137 -3.91 -18.20 -8.63
CA VAL A 137 -5.12 -17.49 -9.07
C VAL A 137 -5.03 -17.02 -10.53
N GLU A 138 -6.17 -16.94 -11.22
CA GLU A 138 -6.27 -16.46 -12.61
C GLU A 138 -5.86 -15.00 -12.81
N GLY A 139 -5.87 -14.22 -11.73
CA GLY A 139 -5.59 -12.80 -11.70
C GLY A 139 -6.20 -12.16 -10.47
N ILE A 140 -6.33 -10.85 -10.49
CA ILE A 140 -6.99 -10.10 -9.42
C ILE A 140 -8.48 -10.03 -9.74
N MET A 141 -9.29 -10.42 -8.77
CA MET A 141 -10.74 -10.48 -8.91
C MET A 141 -11.40 -9.24 -8.28
N THR A 142 -12.59 -8.85 -8.75
CA THR A 142 -13.37 -7.72 -8.18
C THR A 142 -13.79 -7.95 -6.73
N ALA A 143 -13.78 -9.21 -6.26
CA ALA A 143 -14.04 -9.61 -4.88
C ALA A 143 -13.40 -10.99 -4.62
N ASP A 144 -13.23 -11.38 -3.35
CA ASP A 144 -12.74 -12.72 -2.99
C ASP A 144 -13.72 -13.81 -3.49
N PRO A 145 -13.30 -14.72 -4.39
CA PRO A 145 -14.15 -15.82 -4.88
C PRO A 145 -14.59 -16.80 -3.79
N LYS A 146 -13.92 -16.81 -2.62
CA LYS A 146 -14.36 -17.60 -1.46
C LYS A 146 -15.57 -16.99 -0.75
N ILE A 147 -15.79 -15.68 -0.91
CA ILE A 147 -16.87 -14.92 -0.27
C ILE A 147 -18.00 -14.65 -1.28
N ILE A 148 -17.65 -14.21 -2.49
CA ILE A 148 -18.58 -13.85 -3.56
C ILE A 148 -18.51 -14.92 -4.64
N LYS A 149 -19.66 -15.45 -5.07
CA LYS A 149 -19.71 -16.60 -6.00
C LYS A 149 -19.22 -16.28 -7.42
N ASN A 150 -19.46 -15.07 -7.92
CA ASN A 150 -19.19 -14.69 -9.31
C ASN A 150 -18.37 -13.38 -9.39
N PRO A 151 -17.15 -13.32 -8.82
CA PRO A 151 -16.32 -12.15 -9.00
C PRO A 151 -15.79 -12.12 -10.44
N LYS A 152 -15.52 -10.93 -10.97
CA LYS A 152 -14.97 -10.78 -12.31
C LYS A 152 -13.46 -10.61 -12.21
N LYS A 153 -12.71 -11.19 -13.15
CA LYS A 153 -11.28 -10.89 -13.31
C LYS A 153 -11.13 -9.44 -13.77
N LEU A 154 -10.16 -8.73 -13.20
CA LEU A 154 -9.75 -7.41 -13.65
C LEU A 154 -8.67 -7.56 -14.74
N ASP A 155 -8.80 -6.82 -15.83
CA ASP A 155 -7.75 -6.78 -16.86
C ASP A 155 -6.59 -5.87 -16.43
N GLU A 156 -6.93 -4.73 -15.82
CA GLU A 156 -5.97 -3.75 -15.32
C GLU A 156 -6.42 -3.16 -13.98
N ILE A 157 -5.47 -2.85 -13.10
CA ILE A 157 -5.69 -2.12 -11.86
C ILE A 157 -4.53 -1.17 -11.56
N THR A 158 -4.82 0.01 -11.01
CA THR A 158 -3.76 0.89 -10.50
C THR A 158 -3.34 0.47 -9.10
N ILE A 159 -2.09 0.73 -8.72
CA ILE A 159 -1.61 0.45 -7.36
C ILE A 159 -2.48 1.10 -6.27
N ASP A 160 -2.95 2.34 -6.48
CA ASP A 160 -3.78 3.05 -5.51
C ASP A 160 -5.10 2.30 -5.26
N THR A 161 -5.73 1.80 -6.34
CA THR A 161 -6.94 0.97 -6.23
C THR A 161 -6.63 -0.40 -5.62
N LEU A 162 -5.51 -1.03 -6.01
CA LEU A 162 -5.12 -2.34 -5.53
C LEU A 162 -4.89 -2.36 -4.02
N ILE A 163 -4.32 -1.31 -3.46
CA ILE A 163 -4.11 -1.21 -2.01
C ILE A 163 -5.44 -1.17 -1.24
N GLY A 164 -6.43 -0.44 -1.74
CA GLY A 164 -7.78 -0.44 -1.17
C GLY A 164 -8.43 -1.83 -1.18
N LEU A 165 -8.09 -2.67 -2.18
CA LEU A 165 -8.51 -4.08 -2.21
C LEU A 165 -7.67 -4.97 -1.31
N ALA A 166 -6.36 -4.74 -1.18
CA ALA A 166 -5.46 -5.56 -0.38
C ALA A 166 -5.78 -5.52 1.13
N ASP A 167 -6.43 -4.45 1.60
CA ASP A 167 -6.99 -4.37 2.95
C ASP A 167 -8.09 -5.39 3.25
N SER A 168 -8.78 -5.89 2.22
CA SER A 168 -9.84 -6.88 2.38
C SER A 168 -9.34 -8.31 2.67
N GLY A 169 -8.02 -8.50 2.85
CA GLY A 169 -7.42 -9.79 3.22
C GLY A 169 -7.09 -10.70 2.03
N THR A 170 -7.29 -10.24 0.79
CA THR A 170 -6.89 -10.98 -0.41
C THR A 170 -5.38 -10.97 -0.63
N LYS A 171 -4.78 -12.17 -0.67
CA LYS A 171 -3.34 -12.40 -0.81
C LYS A 171 -2.90 -12.44 -2.28
N PHE A 172 -2.84 -11.30 -2.97
CA PHE A 172 -2.30 -11.25 -4.33
C PHE A 172 -0.85 -10.79 -4.37
N ILE A 173 -0.58 -9.61 -3.82
CA ILE A 173 0.76 -9.04 -3.61
C ILE A 173 0.78 -8.44 -2.21
N HIS A 174 1.87 -8.67 -1.47
CA HIS A 174 2.02 -8.03 -0.18
C HIS A 174 2.26 -6.52 -0.35
N LYS A 175 1.51 -5.66 0.36
CA LYS A 175 1.63 -4.19 0.24
C LYS A 175 3.06 -3.67 0.46
N LYS A 176 3.83 -4.33 1.33
CA LYS A 176 5.27 -4.05 1.55
C LYS A 176 6.07 -4.10 0.24
N ALA A 177 5.74 -5.03 -0.66
CA ALA A 177 6.39 -5.16 -1.96
C ALA A 177 6.09 -4.00 -2.90
N LEU A 178 4.86 -3.48 -2.90
CA LEU A 178 4.46 -2.38 -3.77
C LEU A 178 5.27 -1.09 -3.55
N ARG A 179 5.93 -0.93 -2.39
CA ARG A 179 6.88 0.17 -2.11
C ARG A 179 8.10 0.16 -3.03
N TYR A 180 8.46 -1.00 -3.58
CA TYR A 180 9.63 -1.20 -4.41
C TYR A 180 9.31 -1.16 -5.90
N LYS A 181 8.03 -1.04 -6.27
CA LYS A 181 7.61 -0.93 -7.67
C LYS A 181 7.99 0.43 -8.25
N SER A 182 8.73 0.40 -9.35
CA SER A 182 9.01 1.57 -10.18
C SER A 182 7.78 1.94 -11.03
N PRO A 183 7.54 3.24 -11.32
CA PRO A 183 6.42 3.68 -12.16
C PRO A 183 6.46 3.09 -13.57
N HIS A 184 7.64 2.75 -14.07
CA HIS A 184 7.86 2.27 -15.43
C HIS A 184 7.73 0.75 -15.61
N ILE A 185 7.57 0.00 -14.53
CA ILE A 185 7.62 -1.47 -14.56
C ILE A 185 6.24 -2.02 -14.31
N ASP A 186 5.57 -2.60 -15.31
CA ASP A 186 4.28 -3.24 -15.08
C ASP A 186 4.43 -4.52 -14.25
N ILE A 187 3.45 -4.84 -13.40
CA ILE A 187 3.36 -6.18 -12.79
C ILE A 187 2.21 -6.92 -13.46
N LYS A 188 2.44 -8.14 -13.93
CA LYS A 188 1.40 -9.01 -14.48
C LYS A 188 1.18 -10.19 -13.54
N VAL A 189 -0.05 -10.38 -13.08
CA VAL A 189 -0.44 -11.51 -12.22
C VAL A 189 -1.12 -12.57 -13.08
N ILE A 190 -0.57 -13.78 -13.15
CA ILE A 190 -1.09 -14.89 -13.95
C ILE A 190 -1.22 -16.17 -13.13
N SER A 191 -2.11 -17.06 -13.57
CA SER A 191 -2.21 -18.41 -12.99
C SER A 191 -1.07 -19.32 -13.45
N ASN A 192 -0.54 -20.12 -12.53
CA ASN A 192 0.38 -21.21 -12.78
C ASN A 192 -0.25 -22.35 -13.60
N SER A 193 -1.59 -22.44 -13.63
CA SER A 193 -2.33 -23.41 -14.43
C SER A 193 -2.38 -23.05 -15.92
N SER A 194 -2.05 -21.81 -16.28
CA SER A 194 -2.03 -21.37 -17.68
C SER A 194 -0.96 -22.08 -18.51
N GLY A 195 0.17 -22.43 -17.88
CA GLY A 195 1.33 -23.01 -18.57
C GLY A 195 2.01 -22.06 -19.56
N ASP A 196 1.62 -20.79 -19.60
CA ASP A 196 2.09 -19.80 -20.55
C ASP A 196 2.30 -18.43 -19.88
N LEU A 197 3.53 -17.92 -19.98
CA LEU A 197 3.89 -16.61 -19.43
C LEU A 197 3.25 -15.45 -20.19
N ASP A 198 2.77 -15.67 -21.41
CA ASP A 198 2.09 -14.67 -22.24
C ASP A 198 0.59 -14.53 -21.94
N SER A 199 0.07 -15.35 -21.02
CA SER A 199 -1.30 -15.24 -20.50
C SER A 199 -1.65 -13.80 -20.09
N GLU A 200 -2.88 -13.38 -20.38
CA GLU A 200 -3.35 -12.01 -20.15
C GLU A 200 -3.27 -11.60 -18.67
N GLY A 201 -3.77 -12.47 -17.77
CA GLY A 201 -3.76 -12.22 -16.33
C GLY A 201 -4.47 -10.92 -15.93
N THR A 202 -3.88 -10.23 -14.95
CA THR A 202 -4.19 -8.84 -14.56
C THR A 202 -2.92 -7.99 -14.56
N ILE A 203 -2.96 -6.80 -15.16
CA ILE A 203 -1.87 -5.83 -15.15
C ILE A 203 -2.03 -4.83 -14.01
N ILE A 204 -0.97 -4.61 -13.24
CA ILE A 204 -0.90 -3.61 -12.17
C ILE A 204 -0.01 -2.45 -12.63
N ARG A 205 -0.61 -1.25 -12.74
CA ARG A 205 0.07 -0.02 -13.19
C ARG A 205 0.32 0.99 -12.08
N GLY A 206 1.24 1.93 -12.36
CA GLY A 206 1.59 3.03 -11.47
C GLY A 206 2.63 2.66 -10.40
N SER A 207 2.98 3.60 -9.55
CA SER A 207 3.88 3.38 -8.41
C SER A 207 3.41 4.21 -7.24
N PHE A 208 3.82 3.84 -6.04
CA PHE A 208 3.76 4.78 -4.94
C PHE A 208 4.84 5.86 -5.09
N PRO A 209 4.57 7.07 -4.61
CA PRO A 209 5.64 8.02 -4.39
C PRO A 209 6.62 7.44 -3.36
N SER A 210 7.91 7.64 -3.62
CA SER A 210 8.99 7.19 -2.73
C SER A 210 8.97 7.86 -1.35
N MET A 211 8.25 8.99 -1.25
CA MET A 211 8.08 9.78 -0.04
C MET A 211 6.60 10.01 0.24
N ILE A 212 6.29 10.32 1.50
CA ILE A 212 4.95 10.80 1.87
C ILE A 212 4.70 12.12 1.16
N ILE A 213 3.61 12.20 0.41
CA ILE A 213 3.17 13.44 -0.25
C ILE A 213 2.11 14.08 0.62
N VAL A 214 2.28 15.35 0.94
CA VAL A 214 1.25 16.17 1.58
C VAL A 214 0.84 17.24 0.59
N ASP A 215 -0.40 17.16 0.12
CA ASP A 215 -1.00 18.14 -0.78
C ASP A 215 -2.36 18.63 -0.25
N SER A 216 -2.92 19.63 -0.92
CA SER A 216 -4.27 20.08 -0.66
C SER A 216 -5.09 20.05 -1.93
N HIS A 217 -6.37 19.73 -1.79
CA HIS A 217 -7.32 19.81 -2.87
C HIS A 217 -7.37 21.24 -3.45
N PRO A 218 -7.41 21.40 -4.79
CA PRO A 218 -7.29 22.73 -5.41
C PRO A 218 -8.39 23.71 -5.00
N LYS A 219 -9.62 23.20 -4.82
CA LYS A 219 -10.76 23.98 -4.35
C LYS A 219 -10.88 23.86 -2.83
N PRO A 220 -11.20 24.96 -2.11
CA PRO A 220 -11.61 24.88 -0.72
C PRO A 220 -12.84 23.98 -0.55
N ALA A 221 -13.19 23.67 0.69
CA ALA A 221 -14.34 22.86 1.05
C ALA A 221 -15.26 23.60 2.03
N PHE A 222 -16.46 23.07 2.18
CA PHE A 222 -17.41 23.44 3.21
C PHE A 222 -18.06 22.19 3.79
N THR A 223 -18.61 22.30 5.00
CA THR A 223 -19.39 21.22 5.62
C THR A 223 -20.85 21.58 5.72
N VAL A 224 -21.71 20.59 5.50
CA VAL A 224 -23.12 20.62 5.87
C VAL A 224 -23.32 19.61 6.99
N THR A 225 -23.80 20.08 8.13
CA THR A 225 -24.09 19.25 9.31
C THR A 225 -25.59 19.23 9.53
N ILE A 226 -26.19 18.05 9.39
CA ILE A 226 -27.57 17.79 9.79
C ILE A 226 -27.52 17.15 11.18
N VAL A 227 -28.14 17.81 12.16
CA VAL A 227 -28.23 17.35 13.55
C VAL A 227 -29.61 16.80 13.79
N GLY A 228 -29.71 15.66 14.46
CA GLY A 228 -30.98 15.00 14.71
C GLY A 228 -30.82 13.72 15.50
N GLU A 229 -31.81 13.35 16.33
CA GLU A 229 -31.76 12.06 17.03
C GLU A 229 -31.88 10.91 16.03
N LYS A 230 -31.06 9.87 16.19
CA LYS A 230 -31.06 8.70 15.31
C LYS A 230 -30.84 9.05 13.84
N ALA A 231 -30.03 10.07 13.55
CA ALA A 231 -29.68 10.49 12.20
C ALA A 231 -29.16 9.33 11.34
N SER A 232 -28.35 8.44 11.93
CA SER A 232 -27.86 7.21 11.25
C SER A 232 -28.96 6.18 10.94
N GLU A 233 -30.11 6.23 11.62
CA GLU A 233 -31.25 5.33 11.38
C GLU A 233 -32.21 5.89 10.31
N SER A 234 -32.07 7.16 9.93
CA SER A 234 -32.90 7.77 8.88
C SER A 234 -32.33 7.53 7.49
N PHE A 235 -32.46 6.29 7.01
CA PHE A 235 -32.04 5.91 5.65
C PHE A 235 -32.70 6.75 4.56
N GLU A 236 -33.95 7.18 4.77
CA GLU A 236 -34.66 8.05 3.84
C GLU A 236 -34.01 9.44 3.74
N THR A 237 -33.70 10.06 4.88
CA THR A 237 -32.99 11.35 4.91
C THR A 237 -31.61 11.22 4.28
N LEU A 238 -30.85 10.17 4.60
CA LEU A 238 -29.56 9.92 3.97
C LEU A 238 -29.68 9.78 2.45
N THR A 239 -30.66 9.02 1.97
CA THR A 239 -30.88 8.80 0.53
C THR A 239 -31.22 10.11 -0.17
N ARG A 240 -32.19 10.88 0.35
CA ARG A 240 -32.61 12.17 -0.23
C ARG A 240 -31.45 13.17 -0.25
N VAL A 241 -30.66 13.24 0.82
CA VAL A 241 -29.47 14.09 0.89
C VAL A 241 -28.46 13.74 -0.20
N LEU A 242 -28.14 12.45 -0.38
CA LEU A 242 -27.23 12.00 -1.42
C LEU A 242 -27.79 12.23 -2.84
N GLU A 243 -29.10 12.13 -3.03
CA GLU A 243 -29.78 12.47 -4.28
C GLU A 243 -29.65 13.95 -4.64
N GLU A 244 -29.82 14.86 -3.68
CA GLU A 244 -29.62 16.30 -3.92
C GLU A 244 -28.17 16.64 -4.24
N ILE A 245 -27.19 16.02 -3.56
CA ILE A 245 -25.76 16.17 -3.90
C ILE A 245 -25.49 15.68 -5.32
N LYS A 246 -26.08 14.54 -5.71
CA LYS A 246 -25.96 13.99 -7.06
C LYS A 246 -26.58 14.93 -8.12
N LYS A 247 -27.77 15.49 -7.85
CA LYS A 247 -28.42 16.47 -8.75
C LYS A 247 -27.59 17.75 -8.92
N ALA A 248 -26.91 18.16 -7.86
CA ALA A 248 -25.96 19.28 -7.87
C ALA A 248 -24.65 18.97 -8.59
N GLU A 249 -24.43 17.73 -9.06
CA GLU A 249 -23.20 17.27 -9.72
C GLU A 249 -21.92 17.53 -8.89
N LEU A 250 -22.06 17.55 -7.56
CA LEU A 250 -20.94 17.75 -6.64
C LEU A 250 -20.34 16.41 -6.23
N PRO A 251 -19.00 16.27 -6.24
CA PRO A 251 -18.37 15.15 -5.59
C PRO A 251 -18.50 15.28 -4.07
N LEU A 252 -18.72 14.15 -3.40
CA LEU A 252 -18.64 14.06 -1.94
C LEU A 252 -17.17 13.85 -1.54
N LEU A 253 -16.58 14.82 -0.85
CA LEU A 253 -15.18 14.74 -0.40
C LEU A 253 -15.02 13.84 0.82
N GLY A 254 -16.10 13.66 1.58
CA GLY A 254 -16.13 12.82 2.77
C GLY A 254 -17.50 12.91 3.45
N MET A 255 -17.79 11.94 4.30
CA MET A 255 -19.02 11.93 5.08
C MET A 255 -18.77 11.24 6.42
N SER A 256 -19.27 11.85 7.49
CA SER A 256 -19.28 11.25 8.83
C SER A 256 -20.72 11.11 9.28
N ILE A 257 -21.10 9.92 9.74
CA ILE A 257 -22.43 9.64 10.27
C ILE A 257 -22.26 9.03 11.65
N ASN A 258 -23.01 9.54 12.62
CA ASN A 258 -23.17 8.92 13.92
C ASN A 258 -24.65 8.95 14.34
N HIS A 259 -24.94 8.50 15.56
CA HIS A 259 -26.30 8.44 16.07
C HIS A 259 -27.03 9.80 16.02
N ASN A 260 -26.34 10.93 16.21
CA ASN A 260 -26.98 12.24 16.35
C ASN A 260 -26.68 13.25 15.23
N SER A 261 -25.90 12.87 14.23
CA SER A 261 -25.46 13.80 13.19
C SER A 261 -25.00 13.12 11.90
N LEU A 262 -25.24 13.83 10.81
CA LEU A 262 -24.71 13.57 9.47
C LEU A 262 -23.90 14.80 9.06
N ILE A 263 -22.60 14.61 8.77
CA ILE A 263 -21.71 15.67 8.30
C ILE A 263 -21.22 15.31 6.90
N LEU A 264 -21.48 16.20 5.94
CA LEU A 264 -21.04 16.10 4.56
C LEU A 264 -19.91 17.09 4.34
N TYR A 265 -18.89 16.69 3.60
CA TYR A 265 -17.77 17.54 3.19
C TYR A 265 -17.84 17.70 1.67
N LEU A 266 -18.00 18.93 1.21
CA LEU A 266 -18.27 19.26 -0.19
C LEU A 266 -17.28 20.33 -0.69
N PRO A 267 -16.91 20.35 -1.98
CA PRO A 267 -16.05 21.41 -2.52
C PRO A 267 -16.80 22.74 -2.58
N MET A 268 -16.09 23.85 -2.37
CA MET A 268 -16.61 25.20 -2.56
C MET A 268 -16.84 25.48 -4.06
N ASN A 269 -18.03 25.11 -4.55
CA ASN A 269 -18.75 25.68 -5.69
C ASN A 269 -20.23 25.27 -5.62
N GLU A 270 -20.80 25.35 -4.42
CA GLU A 270 -22.21 25.03 -4.16
C GLU A 270 -23.12 25.67 -5.23
N PRO A 271 -23.89 24.86 -5.99
CA PRO A 271 -24.90 25.39 -6.89
C PRO A 271 -26.00 26.10 -6.12
N ASP A 272 -26.56 27.16 -6.71
CA ASP A 272 -27.68 27.88 -6.13
C ASP A 272 -28.83 26.92 -5.78
N GLY A 273 -29.35 26.99 -4.56
CA GLY A 273 -30.48 26.20 -4.09
C GLY A 273 -30.14 24.86 -3.42
N LEU A 274 -28.88 24.43 -3.39
CA LEU A 274 -28.51 23.16 -2.75
C LEU A 274 -28.79 23.18 -1.25
N LEU A 275 -28.38 24.23 -0.53
CA LEU A 275 -28.64 24.32 0.91
C LEU A 275 -30.13 24.41 1.24
N GLU A 276 -30.92 25.09 0.42
CA GLU A 276 -32.38 25.15 0.55
C GLU A 276 -33.02 23.77 0.34
N ALA A 277 -32.55 23.02 -0.68
CA ALA A 277 -33.00 21.67 -0.93
C ALA A 277 -32.67 20.72 0.25
N LEU A 278 -31.44 20.79 0.76
CA LEU A 278 -31.01 20.01 1.92
C LEU A 278 -31.78 20.39 3.19
N HIS A 279 -32.04 21.68 3.42
CA HIS A 279 -32.85 22.14 4.53
C HIS A 279 -34.30 21.66 4.42
N SER A 280 -34.86 21.62 3.21
CA SER A 280 -36.22 21.10 2.99
C SER A 280 -36.36 19.64 3.41
N ILE A 281 -35.29 18.84 3.30
CA ILE A 281 -35.28 17.45 3.78
C ILE A 281 -35.36 17.42 5.32
N VAL A 282 -34.60 18.29 5.99
CA VAL A 282 -34.60 18.40 7.46
C VAL A 282 -36.00 18.76 7.98
N LEU A 283 -36.75 19.62 7.28
CA LEU A 283 -38.10 20.02 7.69
C LEU A 283 -39.15 18.90 7.61
N VAL A 284 -38.87 17.82 6.87
CA VAL A 284 -39.82 16.73 6.62
C VAL A 284 -39.56 15.51 7.51
N ASP A 285 -38.33 15.35 8.01
CA ASP A 285 -37.98 14.24 8.91
C ASP A 285 -37.94 14.72 10.36
N GLU A 286 -38.89 14.29 11.18
CA GLU A 286 -38.98 14.66 12.60
C GLU A 286 -37.74 14.28 13.42
N ARG A 287 -36.92 13.36 12.91
CA ARG A 287 -35.64 12.98 13.51
C ARG A 287 -34.56 14.04 13.30
N ALA A 288 -34.63 14.81 12.22
CA ALA A 288 -33.70 15.88 11.92
C ALA A 288 -34.19 17.20 12.56
N VAL A 289 -33.32 17.84 13.34
CA VAL A 289 -33.66 19.04 14.10
C VAL A 289 -33.16 20.30 13.43
N ALA A 290 -31.94 20.28 12.88
CA ALA A 290 -31.31 21.47 12.34
C ALA A 290 -30.26 21.16 11.27
N LEU A 291 -30.01 22.15 10.42
CA LEU A 291 -28.92 22.17 9.45
C LEU A 291 -27.95 23.31 9.79
N ALA A 292 -26.66 23.01 9.84
CA ALA A 292 -25.58 23.97 10.03
C ALA A 292 -24.58 23.89 8.88
N VAL A 293 -24.00 25.04 8.51
CA VAL A 293 -23.03 25.15 7.42
C VAL A 293 -21.75 25.82 7.92
N ARG A 294 -20.60 25.26 7.57
CA ARG A 294 -19.29 25.93 7.76
C ARG A 294 -18.56 25.98 6.42
N LYS A 295 -18.23 27.19 5.98
CA LYS A 295 -17.47 27.44 4.74
C LYS A 295 -15.98 27.62 5.06
N ASN A 296 -15.16 27.74 4.01
CA ASN A 296 -13.74 28.10 4.06
C ASN A 296 -12.85 27.08 4.78
N LEU A 297 -12.97 25.80 4.40
CA LEU A 297 -12.05 24.74 4.84
C LEU A 297 -11.01 24.43 3.77
N ALA A 298 -9.79 24.12 4.19
CA ALA A 298 -8.81 23.45 3.35
C ALA A 298 -8.95 21.94 3.51
N PHE A 299 -9.00 21.22 2.39
CA PHE A 299 -8.94 19.76 2.36
C PHE A 299 -7.49 19.33 2.07
N ILE A 300 -6.82 18.77 3.07
CA ILE A 300 -5.42 18.35 3.02
C ILE A 300 -5.38 16.83 2.91
N ARG A 301 -4.57 16.30 2.00
CA ARG A 301 -4.35 14.86 1.82
C ARG A 301 -2.90 14.51 2.04
N VAL A 302 -2.68 13.58 2.94
CA VAL A 302 -1.39 12.93 3.20
C VAL A 302 -1.45 11.58 2.51
N ARG A 303 -0.60 11.34 1.49
CA ARG A 303 -0.57 10.11 0.71
C ARG A 303 0.77 9.40 0.89
N GLY A 304 0.74 8.10 1.12
CA GLY A 304 1.94 7.30 1.34
C GLY A 304 1.63 5.83 1.63
N VAL A 305 2.62 4.97 1.46
CA VAL A 305 2.41 3.52 1.70
C VAL A 305 2.41 3.21 3.18
N GLY A 306 1.40 2.47 3.62
CA GLY A 306 1.32 1.96 4.99
C GLY A 306 1.09 3.06 6.04
N LEU A 307 0.46 4.18 5.66
CA LEU A 307 0.11 5.24 6.62
C LEU A 307 -0.82 4.73 7.72
N GLU A 308 -1.81 3.91 7.36
CA GLU A 308 -2.74 3.29 8.32
C GLU A 308 -2.09 2.19 9.17
N GLU A 309 -1.16 1.44 8.58
CA GLU A 309 -0.45 0.32 9.25
C GLU A 309 0.69 0.79 10.16
N THR A 310 1.08 2.07 10.11
CA THR A 310 2.17 2.60 10.92
C THR A 310 1.61 3.27 12.18
N PRO A 311 1.72 2.63 13.37
CA PRO A 311 1.20 3.21 14.60
C PRO A 311 1.83 4.58 14.86
N GLY A 312 1.01 5.53 15.31
CA GLY A 312 1.46 6.87 15.68
C GLY A 312 1.54 7.89 14.53
N VAL A 313 1.33 7.51 13.26
CA VAL A 313 1.26 8.47 12.13
C VAL A 313 0.18 9.53 12.37
N ILE A 314 -1.04 9.10 12.73
CA ILE A 314 -2.13 10.02 13.05
C ILE A 314 -1.74 10.93 14.22
N SER A 315 -1.18 10.38 15.29
CA SER A 315 -0.75 11.18 16.45
C SER A 315 0.32 12.21 16.08
N ARG A 316 1.28 11.89 15.21
CA ARG A 316 2.29 12.85 14.74
C ARG A 316 1.66 14.00 13.96
N ILE A 317 0.74 13.68 13.06
CA ILE A 317 -0.02 14.67 12.28
C ILE A 317 -0.81 15.58 13.22
N THR A 318 -1.61 15.01 14.12
CA THR A 318 -2.48 15.79 15.01
C THR A 318 -1.69 16.59 16.04
N ASN A 319 -0.59 16.05 16.59
CA ASN A 319 0.27 16.76 17.53
C ASN A 319 0.96 17.98 16.88
N ALA A 320 1.40 17.86 15.64
CA ALA A 320 2.02 18.97 14.91
C ALA A 320 1.03 20.13 14.68
N LEU A 321 -0.22 19.80 14.32
CA LEU A 321 -1.29 20.79 14.16
C LEU A 321 -1.71 21.41 15.51
N ASN A 322 -1.88 20.58 16.54
CA ASN A 322 -2.25 21.02 17.89
C ASN A 322 -1.21 21.97 18.49
N SER A 323 0.08 21.68 18.34
CA SER A 323 1.17 22.55 18.82
C SER A 323 1.17 23.94 18.17
N ALA A 324 0.53 24.07 17.01
CA ALA A 324 0.37 25.32 16.29
C ALA A 324 -1.01 25.99 16.48
N GLY A 325 -1.87 25.42 17.33
CA GLY A 325 -3.23 25.89 17.58
C GLY A 325 -4.19 25.67 16.41
N ILE A 326 -3.89 24.74 15.49
CA ILE A 326 -4.71 24.47 14.30
C ILE A 326 -5.72 23.37 14.64
N ASN A 327 -7.02 23.72 14.59
CA ASN A 327 -8.08 22.75 14.81
C ASN A 327 -8.30 21.85 13.57
N ILE A 328 -8.78 20.62 13.82
CA ILE A 328 -9.17 19.67 12.78
C ILE A 328 -10.69 19.54 12.80
N TYR A 329 -11.32 19.75 11.65
CA TYR A 329 -12.78 19.71 11.48
C TYR A 329 -13.30 18.40 10.90
N GLY A 330 -12.41 17.61 10.31
CA GLY A 330 -12.69 16.28 9.81
C GLY A 330 -11.38 15.54 9.58
N ILE A 331 -11.37 14.25 9.88
CA ILE A 331 -10.25 13.36 9.61
C ILE A 331 -10.78 12.03 9.07
N PHE A 332 -10.21 11.57 7.96
CA PHE A 332 -10.57 10.31 7.31
C PHE A 332 -9.30 9.50 7.05
N THR A 333 -9.35 8.21 7.31
CA THR A 333 -8.30 7.26 6.94
C THR A 333 -8.78 6.43 5.77
N ILE A 334 -7.92 6.33 4.78
CA ILE A 334 -8.02 5.39 3.66
C ILE A 334 -6.67 4.65 3.65
N THR A 335 -6.63 3.41 3.16
CA THR A 335 -5.45 2.54 3.26
C THR A 335 -4.09 3.20 2.98
N SER A 336 -4.04 4.10 1.98
CA SER A 336 -2.85 4.83 1.55
C SER A 336 -2.91 6.34 1.78
N SER A 337 -3.94 6.84 2.49
CA SER A 337 -4.06 8.27 2.77
C SER A 337 -4.70 8.64 4.11
N VAL A 338 -4.27 9.78 4.65
CA VAL A 338 -4.95 10.47 5.75
C VAL A 338 -5.43 11.80 5.21
N GLU A 339 -6.74 12.03 5.30
CA GLU A 339 -7.36 13.22 4.77
C GLU A 339 -7.92 14.08 5.91
N LEU A 340 -7.71 15.40 5.83
CA LEU A 340 -7.92 16.33 6.93
C LEU A 340 -8.63 17.58 6.43
N PHE A 341 -9.50 18.12 7.27
CA PHE A 341 -10.13 19.42 7.03
C PHE A 341 -9.69 20.41 8.13
N VAL A 342 -9.11 21.54 7.72
CA VAL A 342 -8.69 22.63 8.62
C VAL A 342 -9.21 23.97 8.08
N ASP A 343 -9.14 25.06 8.84
CA ASP A 343 -9.47 26.40 8.30
C ASP A 343 -8.61 26.72 7.08
N LEU A 344 -9.20 27.32 6.05
CA LEU A 344 -8.52 27.65 4.80
C LEU A 344 -7.30 28.56 5.03
N GLU A 345 -7.39 29.48 5.99
CA GLU A 345 -6.29 30.38 6.37
C GLU A 345 -5.06 29.62 6.88
N ASN A 346 -5.26 28.44 7.48
CA ASN A 346 -4.20 27.60 8.01
C ASN A 346 -3.60 26.63 6.98
N ARG A 347 -4.10 26.61 5.72
CA ARG A 347 -3.72 25.60 4.70
C ARG A 347 -2.22 25.41 4.54
N GLU A 348 -1.49 26.48 4.21
CA GLU A 348 -0.05 26.39 3.92
C GLU A 348 0.75 26.03 5.18
N LYS A 349 0.35 26.56 6.34
CA LYS A 349 0.98 26.27 7.63
C LYS A 349 0.76 24.80 8.02
N ALA A 350 -0.45 24.29 7.87
CA ALA A 350 -0.80 22.90 8.14
C ALA A 350 -0.03 21.93 7.23
N ILE A 351 0.01 22.18 5.92
CA ILE A 351 0.79 21.36 4.98
C ILE A 351 2.26 21.30 5.40
N ARG A 352 2.88 22.44 5.71
CA ARG A 352 4.28 22.50 6.13
C ARG A 352 4.53 21.71 7.41
N LEU A 353 3.72 21.93 8.45
CA LEU A 353 3.86 21.25 9.74
C LEU A 353 3.70 19.73 9.61
N ILE A 354 2.74 19.28 8.79
CA ILE A 354 2.53 17.85 8.54
C ILE A 354 3.75 17.25 7.81
N LYS A 355 4.30 17.94 6.79
CA LYS A 355 5.51 17.48 6.09
C LYS A 355 6.68 17.33 7.06
N GLU A 356 6.98 18.38 7.83
CA GLU A 356 8.07 18.37 8.82
C GLU A 356 7.89 17.23 9.83
N ALA A 357 6.68 17.07 10.37
CA ALA A 357 6.37 16.03 11.34
C ALA A 357 6.56 14.61 10.78
N LEU A 358 6.33 14.41 9.47
CA LEU A 358 6.43 13.11 8.81
C LEU A 358 7.84 12.81 8.27
N GLU A 359 8.58 13.83 7.81
CA GLU A 359 9.96 13.71 7.30
C GLU A 359 10.99 13.42 8.40
N THR A 360 10.81 13.95 9.60
CA THR A 360 11.78 13.83 10.72
C THR A 360 12.08 12.38 11.11
N ASN A 361 11.22 11.41 10.73
CA ASN A 361 11.43 10.00 11.00
C ASN A 361 12.09 9.23 9.85
N ASN A 362 12.08 9.74 8.62
CA ASN A 362 12.79 9.09 7.51
C ASN A 362 14.31 9.19 7.64
N LYS A 363 14.83 10.19 8.39
CA LYS A 363 16.26 10.25 8.72
C LYS A 363 16.65 9.19 9.76
N ASN A 364 15.83 9.01 10.79
CA ASN A 364 16.09 7.99 11.82
C ASN A 364 15.96 6.54 11.29
N ASP A 365 15.15 6.33 10.24
CA ASP A 365 14.99 5.03 9.58
C ASP A 365 16.04 4.73 8.50
N ASN A 366 16.79 5.73 8.03
CA ASN A 366 17.89 5.57 7.04
C ASN A 366 19.30 5.62 7.69
N GLU A 367 19.40 6.09 8.94
CA GLU A 367 20.66 6.17 9.70
C GLU A 367 20.80 5.07 10.78
N ARG A 368 19.87 4.11 10.84
CA ARG A 368 19.94 2.95 11.75
C ARG A 368 20.06 1.65 10.99
#